data_AF-A0A6J5WGW5-F1
#
_entry.id   AF-A0A6J5WGW5-F1
#
_cell.length_a   1.000
_cell.length_b   1.000
_cell.length_c   1.000
_cell.angle_alpha   90.00
_cell.angle_beta   90.00
_cell.angle_gamma   90.00
#
_symmetry.space_group_name_H-M   'P 1'
#
loop_
_entity.id
_entity.type
_entity.pdbx_description
1 polymer ?
#
loop_
_entity_poly.entity_id
_entity_poly.type
_entity_poly.pdbx_seq_one_letter_code
_entity_poly.pdbx_strand_id
1 'polypeptide(L)'
;MAVVNDLVSGLTSSLAISESESVEVVGLEDLGNLKAERFLHLGKLLTSKVFHKEALFGTLKRIWHTREEFTAVSLDDPKRFLFSFKSDFDRKKVMKGSPWTFDRALLLLTSTDGEVDLMSISVDSQSLWV
;
A
#
# COMPACT_ATOMS: atom_id res chain seq x y z
N MET A 1 3.70 -39.13 -14.99
CA MET A 1 2.95 -38.66 -13.81
C MET A 1 3.86 -38.14 -12.69
N ALA A 2 5.02 -38.75 -12.40
CA ALA A 2 5.93 -38.28 -11.34
C ALA A 2 6.64 -36.93 -11.65
N VAL A 3 7.09 -36.71 -12.89
CA VAL A 3 7.91 -35.55 -13.28
C VAL A 3 7.17 -34.20 -13.17
N VAL A 4 5.85 -34.20 -13.33
CA VAL A 4 5.04 -32.96 -13.26
C VAL A 4 4.92 -32.48 -11.82
N ASN A 5 4.83 -33.40 -10.85
CA ASN A 5 4.72 -33.06 -9.43
C ASN A 5 6.02 -32.45 -8.88
N ASP A 6 7.18 -32.89 -9.38
CA ASP A 6 8.47 -32.33 -8.99
C ASP A 6 8.69 -30.90 -9.54
N LEU A 7 8.17 -30.60 -10.73
CA LEU A 7 8.15 -29.25 -11.29
C LEU A 7 7.20 -28.33 -10.51
N VAL A 8 6.02 -28.83 -10.16
CA VAL A 8 5.05 -28.08 -9.36
C VAL A 8 5.61 -27.81 -7.96
N SER A 9 6.24 -28.79 -7.31
CA SER A 9 6.83 -28.61 -5.99
C SER A 9 7.96 -27.57 -5.99
N GLY A 10 8.84 -27.61 -7.00
CA GLY A 10 9.91 -26.62 -7.19
C GLY A 10 9.40 -25.19 -7.42
N LEU A 11 8.25 -25.02 -8.06
CA LEU A 11 7.63 -23.70 -8.23
C LEU A 11 6.90 -23.23 -6.95
N THR A 12 6.30 -24.15 -6.20
CA THR A 12 5.58 -23.79 -4.95
C THR A 12 6.52 -23.33 -3.83
N SER A 13 7.74 -23.87 -3.73
CA SER A 13 8.73 -23.40 -2.76
C SER A 13 9.27 -22.01 -3.10
N SER A 14 9.35 -21.66 -4.39
CA SER A 14 9.75 -20.32 -4.84
C SER A 14 8.65 -19.25 -4.64
N LEU A 15 7.40 -19.66 -4.44
CA LEU A 15 6.26 -18.78 -4.16
C LEU A 15 5.82 -18.83 -2.69
N ALA A 16 6.61 -19.46 -1.82
CA ALA A 16 6.35 -19.46 -0.39
C ALA A 16 6.40 -18.01 0.13
N ILE A 17 5.22 -17.43 0.32
CA ILE A 17 5.03 -16.15 0.98
C ILE A 17 5.50 -16.37 2.42
N SER A 18 6.67 -15.82 2.80
CA SER A 18 7.03 -15.78 4.22
C SER A 18 6.05 -14.83 4.89
N GLU A 19 5.16 -15.38 5.71
CA GLU A 19 4.30 -14.63 6.61
C GLU A 19 5.16 -13.87 7.62
N SER A 20 5.62 -12.69 7.23
CA SER A 20 6.28 -11.76 8.14
C SER A 20 5.97 -10.35 7.69
N GLU A 21 4.68 -10.04 7.56
CA GLU A 21 4.18 -8.67 7.55
C GLU A 21 2.66 -8.74 7.78
N SER A 22 2.29 -8.74 9.06
CA SER A 22 0.90 -8.57 9.48
C SER A 22 0.37 -7.24 8.93
N VAL A 23 -0.68 -7.31 8.14
CA VAL A 23 -1.51 -6.14 7.85
C VAL A 23 -2.26 -5.83 9.13
N GLU A 24 -1.78 -4.84 9.87
CA GLU A 24 -2.48 -4.36 11.06
C GLU A 24 -3.82 -3.76 10.63
N VAL A 25 -4.90 -4.42 11.01
CA VAL A 25 -6.24 -3.82 11.02
C VAL A 25 -6.23 -2.85 12.20
N VAL A 26 -5.87 -1.61 11.90
CA VAL A 26 -5.73 -0.52 12.87
C VAL A 26 -7.11 -0.10 13.33
N GLY A 27 -7.35 -0.16 14.65
CA GLY A 27 -8.59 0.32 15.26
C GLY A 27 -8.76 1.83 15.11
N LEU A 28 -9.95 2.35 15.40
CA LEU A 28 -10.25 3.79 15.29
C LEU A 28 -9.29 4.65 16.15
N GLU A 29 -8.89 4.12 17.32
CA GLU A 29 -7.96 4.74 18.25
C GLU A 29 -6.53 4.79 17.69
N ASP A 30 -6.09 3.71 17.07
CA ASP A 30 -4.77 3.63 16.43
C ASP A 30 -4.67 4.55 15.21
N LEU A 31 -5.79 4.79 14.52
CA LEU A 31 -5.86 5.71 13.39
C LEU A 31 -5.67 7.18 13.83
N GLY A 32 -6.15 7.53 15.02
CA GLY A 32 -5.86 8.82 15.66
C GLY A 32 -4.37 8.99 15.97
N ASN A 33 -3.73 7.96 16.52
CA ASN A 33 -2.30 7.96 16.81
C ASN A 33 -1.45 8.06 15.54
N LEU A 34 -1.86 7.40 14.44
CA LEU A 34 -1.20 7.51 13.14
C LEU A 34 -1.26 8.92 12.55
N LYS A 35 -2.31 9.69 12.86
CA LYS A 35 -2.48 11.06 12.33
C LYS A 35 -1.65 12.11 13.07
N ALA A 36 -1.55 12.00 14.39
CA ALA A 36 -1.01 13.08 15.23
C ALA A 36 0.48 13.42 14.99
N GLU A 37 1.29 12.46 14.54
CA GLU A 37 2.76 12.63 14.49
C GLU A 37 3.38 12.21 13.15
N ARG A 38 2.60 11.95 12.10
CA ARG A 38 3.11 11.35 10.86
C ARG A 38 2.71 12.13 9.62
N PHE A 39 3.48 11.92 8.56
CA PHE A 39 3.20 12.45 7.23
C PHE A 39 2.32 11.47 6.48
N LEU A 40 1.14 11.91 6.01
CA LEU A 40 0.12 11.00 5.49
C LEU A 40 -0.07 11.09 3.97
N HIS A 41 -0.34 9.94 3.36
CA HIS A 41 -0.97 9.85 2.05
C HIS A 41 -2.24 9.01 2.12
N LEU A 42 -3.27 9.45 1.42
CA LEU A 42 -4.36 8.58 1.01
C LEU A 42 -4.03 7.94 -0.32
N GLY A 43 -4.32 6.65 -0.43
CA GLY A 43 -4.23 5.94 -1.70
C GLY A 43 -5.51 5.25 -2.08
N LYS A 44 -5.69 5.08 -3.39
CA LYS A 44 -6.81 4.33 -3.97
C LYS A 44 -6.33 3.46 -5.11
N LEU A 45 -6.56 2.15 -5.04
CA LEU A 45 -6.22 1.23 -6.13
C LEU A 45 -7.36 1.18 -7.16
N LEU A 46 -7.07 1.59 -8.39
CA LEU A 46 -8.02 1.58 -9.50
C LEU A 46 -8.13 0.20 -10.13
N THR A 47 -8.96 -0.64 -9.51
CA THR A 47 -9.24 -2.00 -10.00
C THR A 47 -10.70 -2.39 -9.81
N SER A 48 -11.22 -3.25 -10.67
CA SER A 48 -12.50 -3.95 -10.50
C SER A 48 -12.33 -5.34 -9.86
N LYS A 49 -11.10 -5.84 -9.80
CA LYS A 49 -10.78 -7.17 -9.28
C LYS A 49 -10.66 -7.15 -7.76
N VAL A 50 -10.94 -8.29 -7.13
CA VAL A 50 -10.51 -8.57 -5.76
C VAL A 50 -8.99 -8.75 -5.75
N PHE A 51 -8.32 -8.26 -4.72
CA PHE A 51 -6.88 -8.36 -4.57
C PHE A 51 -6.51 -8.59 -3.10
N HIS A 52 -5.32 -9.16 -2.87
CA HIS A 52 -4.77 -9.38 -1.54
C HIS A 52 -4.07 -8.11 -1.06
N LYS A 53 -4.49 -7.57 0.08
CA LYS A 53 -3.98 -6.31 0.64
C LYS A 53 -2.56 -6.47 1.15
N GLU A 54 -2.27 -7.63 1.72
CA GLU A 54 -0.95 -8.07 2.18
C GLU A 54 0.05 -8.03 1.03
N ALA A 55 -0.34 -8.59 -0.13
CA ALA A 55 0.50 -8.61 -1.33
C ALA A 55 0.72 -7.20 -1.90
N LEU A 56 -0.31 -6.34 -1.87
CA LEU A 56 -0.18 -4.92 -2.24
C LEU A 56 0.83 -4.23 -1.32
N PHE A 57 0.65 -4.29 -0.01
CA PHE A 57 1.49 -3.58 0.96
C PHE A 57 2.93 -4.09 0.95
N GLY A 58 3.15 -5.41 0.90
CA GLY A 58 4.49 -5.99 0.77
C GLY A 58 5.17 -5.57 -0.53
N THR A 59 4.41 -5.43 -1.62
CA THR A 59 4.96 -4.87 -2.87
C THR A 59 5.34 -3.41 -2.73
N LEU A 60 4.47 -2.57 -2.15
CA LEU A 60 4.73 -1.15 -1.95
C LEU A 60 5.94 -0.91 -1.05
N LYS A 61 6.07 -1.65 0.06
CA LYS A 61 7.24 -1.59 0.94
C LYS A 61 8.54 -1.91 0.23
N ARG A 62 8.52 -2.88 -0.68
CA ARG A 62 9.69 -3.23 -1.51
C ARG A 62 10.04 -2.15 -2.54
N ILE A 63 9.05 -1.56 -3.21
CA ILE A 63 9.32 -0.66 -4.36
C ILE A 63 9.46 0.82 -4.00
N TRP A 64 8.91 1.27 -2.87
CA TRP A 64 8.98 2.67 -2.46
C TRP A 64 10.35 3.06 -1.89
N HIS A 65 11.15 2.08 -1.44
CA HIS A 65 12.52 2.28 -0.94
C HIS A 65 12.59 3.46 0.04
N THR A 66 11.71 3.48 1.04
CA THR A 66 11.73 4.48 2.12
C THR A 66 12.95 4.24 3.01
N ARG A 67 13.46 5.30 3.64
CA ARG A 67 14.56 5.19 4.62
C ARG A 67 14.07 4.58 5.92
N GLU A 68 12.85 4.93 6.30
CA GLU A 68 12.16 4.37 7.46
C GLU A 68 10.93 3.59 7.01
N GLU A 69 10.59 2.54 7.75
CA GLU A 69 9.37 1.78 7.49
C GLU A 69 8.14 2.67 7.67
N PHE A 70 7.22 2.58 6.72
CA PHE A 70 5.92 3.23 6.79
C PHE A 70 4.84 2.22 7.20
N THR A 71 3.78 2.71 7.81
CA THR A 71 2.60 1.91 8.13
C THR A 71 1.56 2.09 7.02
N ALA A 72 0.87 1.02 6.64
CA ALA A 72 -0.22 1.03 5.69
C ALA A 72 -1.45 0.37 6.30
N VAL A 73 -2.59 1.04 6.24
CA VAL A 73 -3.85 0.53 6.80
C VAL A 73 -4.97 0.64 5.77
N SER A 74 -5.87 -0.34 5.80
CA SER A 74 -7.10 -0.26 5.01
C SER A 74 -8.10 0.68 5.66
N LEU A 75 -8.84 1.43 4.85
CA LEU A 75 -10.02 2.16 5.28
C LEU A 75 -11.29 1.34 5.04
N ASP A 76 -12.45 1.92 5.34
CA ASP A 76 -13.76 1.28 5.15
C ASP A 76 -14.01 0.88 3.69
N ASP A 77 -13.58 1.71 2.73
CA ASP A 77 -13.55 1.31 1.32
C ASP A 77 -12.36 0.36 1.10
N PRO A 78 -12.60 -0.89 0.65
CA PRO A 78 -11.56 -1.91 0.51
C PRO A 78 -10.45 -1.53 -0.49
N LYS A 79 -10.68 -0.54 -1.36
CA LYS A 79 -9.70 -0.03 -2.33
C LYS A 79 -8.97 1.21 -1.84
N ARG A 80 -9.32 1.76 -0.68
CA ARG A 80 -8.70 2.94 -0.09
C ARG A 80 -7.80 2.57 1.09
N PHE A 81 -6.69 3.28 1.17
CA PHE A 81 -5.65 3.03 2.16
C PHE A 81 -5.12 4.34 2.72
N LEU A 82 -4.69 4.30 3.98
CA LEU A 82 -3.90 5.37 4.59
C LEU A 82 -2.47 4.87 4.76
N PHE A 83 -1.53 5.64 4.22
CA PHE A 83 -0.09 5.43 4.38
C PHE A 83 0.45 6.48 5.33
N SER A 84 1.16 6.03 6.35
CA SER A 84 1.70 6.87 7.42
C SER A 84 3.22 6.75 7.46
N PHE A 85 3.89 7.85 7.13
CA PHE A 85 5.34 7.94 7.04
C PHE A 85 5.90 8.70 8.24
N LYS A 86 7.03 8.22 8.78
CA LYS A 86 7.77 8.93 9.83
C LYS A 86 8.57 10.12 9.30
N SER A 87 8.95 10.08 8.01
CA SER A 87 9.75 11.10 7.35
C SER A 87 9.00 11.78 6.21
N ASP A 88 8.94 13.11 6.24
CA ASP A 88 8.37 13.93 5.16
C ASP A 88 9.12 13.74 3.84
N PHE A 89 10.43 13.48 3.95
CA PHE A 89 11.28 13.19 2.81
C PHE A 89 10.82 11.92 2.09
N ASP A 90 10.57 10.84 2.85
CA ASP A 90 10.09 9.58 2.29
C ASP A 90 8.68 9.75 1.70
N ARG A 91 7.77 10.45 2.40
CA ARG A 91 6.44 10.78 1.86
C ARG A 91 6.58 11.48 0.49
N LYS A 92 7.33 12.58 0.42
CA LYS A 92 7.52 13.36 -0.81
C LYS A 92 8.20 12.54 -1.92
N LYS A 93 9.19 11.71 -1.58
CA LYS A 93 9.86 10.81 -2.53
C LYS A 93 8.88 9.82 -3.14
N VAL A 94 8.03 9.19 -2.32
CA VAL A 94 6.99 8.28 -2.79
C VAL A 94 6.01 8.99 -3.72
N MET A 95 5.55 10.19 -3.36
CA MET A 95 4.66 10.96 -4.23
C MET A 95 5.31 11.28 -5.59
N LYS A 96 6.57 11.74 -5.58
CA LYS A 96 7.32 12.09 -6.80
C LYS A 96 7.64 10.88 -7.69
N GLY A 97 7.80 9.70 -7.09
CA GLY A 97 8.05 8.45 -7.81
C GLY A 97 6.81 7.83 -8.46
N SER A 98 5.64 8.46 -8.35
CA SER A 98 4.43 8.02 -9.04
C SER A 98 4.53 8.23 -10.56
N PRO A 99 3.85 7.42 -11.40
CA PRO A 99 2.77 6.50 -11.06
C PRO A 99 3.25 5.18 -10.44
N TRP A 100 2.49 4.68 -9.45
CA TRP A 100 2.70 3.36 -8.86
C TRP A 100 1.63 2.39 -9.32
N THR A 101 2.01 1.15 -9.59
CA THR A 101 1.07 0.12 -10.04
C THR A 101 1.21 -1.16 -9.23
N PHE A 102 0.10 -1.87 -9.03
CA PHE A 102 0.06 -3.21 -8.46
C PHE A 102 -0.87 -4.09 -9.28
N ASP A 103 -0.41 -5.27 -9.71
CA ASP A 103 -1.15 -6.17 -10.61
C ASP A 103 -1.81 -5.44 -11.80
N ARG A 104 -1.03 -4.56 -12.46
CA ARG A 104 -1.46 -3.72 -13.60
C ARG A 104 -2.58 -2.71 -13.28
N ALA A 105 -2.96 -2.55 -12.02
CA ALA A 105 -3.86 -1.51 -11.54
C ALA A 105 -3.08 -0.30 -11.02
N LEU A 106 -3.56 0.91 -11.34
CA LEU A 106 -2.93 2.16 -10.90
C LEU A 106 -3.27 2.43 -9.44
N LEU A 107 -2.26 2.73 -8.63
CA LEU A 107 -2.42 3.28 -7.28
C LEU A 107 -2.36 4.81 -7.36
N LEU A 108 -3.51 5.44 -7.14
CA LEU A 108 -3.59 6.89 -6.97
C LEU A 108 -3.10 7.26 -5.57
N LEU A 109 -2.42 8.40 -5.45
CA LEU A 109 -1.96 8.95 -4.17
C LEU A 109 -2.28 10.44 -4.03
N THR A 110 -2.73 10.84 -2.85
CA THR A 110 -2.96 12.24 -2.46
C THR A 110 -2.41 12.50 -1.06
N SER A 111 -1.78 13.66 -0.84
CA SER A 111 -1.37 14.14 0.48
C SER A 111 -2.56 14.61 1.30
N THR A 112 -2.55 14.31 2.59
CA THR A 112 -3.53 14.80 3.56
C THR A 112 -2.82 15.17 4.85
N ASP A 113 -3.38 16.13 5.58
CA ASP A 113 -3.01 16.49 6.95
C ASP A 113 -3.72 15.62 8.00
N GLY A 114 -4.70 14.82 7.58
CA GLY A 114 -5.51 13.98 8.47
C GLY A 114 -6.59 14.73 9.25
N GLU A 115 -6.73 16.05 9.07
CA GLU A 115 -7.73 16.88 9.73
C GLU A 115 -9.12 16.66 9.13
N VAL A 116 -9.18 16.51 7.81
CA VAL A 116 -10.41 16.20 7.07
C VAL A 116 -10.70 14.70 7.15
N ASP A 117 -11.99 14.35 7.14
CA ASP A 117 -12.43 12.96 7.07
C ASP A 117 -11.82 12.27 5.83
N LEU A 118 -11.12 11.17 6.06
CA LEU A 118 -10.36 10.43 5.05
C LEU A 118 -11.25 9.84 3.95
N MET A 119 -12.52 9.59 4.27
CA MET A 119 -13.51 9.07 3.33
C MET A 119 -14.05 10.16 2.40
N SER A 120 -14.14 11.40 2.90
CA SER A 120 -14.60 12.56 2.13
C SER A 120 -13.59 13.07 1.09
N ILE A 121 -12.29 12.82 1.30
CA ILE A 121 -11.24 13.27 0.38
C ILE A 121 -11.35 12.52 -0.95
N SER A 122 -11.34 13.25 -2.07
CA SER A 122 -11.30 12.66 -3.40
C SER A 122 -9.87 12.23 -3.77
N VAL A 123 -9.76 11.02 -4.30
CA VAL A 123 -8.51 10.45 -4.82
C VAL A 123 -8.82 9.93 -6.21
N ASP A 124 -8.75 10.81 -7.21
CA ASP A 124 -9.28 10.59 -8.57
C ASP A 124 -8.30 10.95 -9.70
N SER A 125 -7.16 11.57 -9.37
CA SER A 125 -6.20 12.06 -10.35
C SER A 125 -4.78 11.59 -10.02
N GLN A 126 -3.94 11.51 -11.04
CA GLN A 126 -2.51 11.19 -10.91
C GLN A 126 -1.74 11.88 -12.03
N SER A 127 -0.62 12.50 -11.69
CA SER A 127 0.34 12.96 -12.69
C SER A 127 1.14 11.77 -13.22
N LEU A 128 1.21 11.64 -14.55
CA LEU A 128 2.08 10.68 -15.22
C LEU A 128 3.37 11.38 -15.64
N TRP A 129 4.49 10.65 -15.70
CA TRP A 129 5.74 11.23 -16.20
C TRP A 129 5.57 11.63 -17.66
N VAL A 130 5.77 12.91 -17.93
CA VAL A 130 5.89 13.49 -19.28
C VAL A 130 7.30 14.03 -19.43
#